data_AF-A0A6V8E161-F1
#
_entry.id   AF-A0A6V8E161-F1
#
_cell.length_a   1.000
_cell.length_b   1.000
_cell.length_c   1.000
_cell.angle_alpha   90.00
_cell.angle_beta   90.00
_cell.angle_gamma   90.00
#
_symmetry.space_group_name_H-M   'P 1'
#
loop_
_entity.id
_entity.type
_entity.pdbx_description
1 polymer ?
#
loop_
_entity_poly.entity_id
_entity_poly.type
_entity_poly.pdbx_seq_one_letter_code
_entity_poly.pdbx_strand_id
1 'polypeptide(L)'
;MDFLSLCLLTLWLYLPGFLANTFAMMWGKWLPKTGYGPWPIDGGRVLSDGNRMLGDGKTWNGLIGGSLTSGLLCVIIASTVSTGEMGTVFDDGATVFAHPLTGAETAWFNVGGTAGAAFILGSFLGFACLVGDSTGSFFKRRRGLKREGDISSKAPLLDTLPFAIMVFLLGQLFLGPSVLAAEELRMPMLALVAITPVLHRSFNLIGYKIGWKDVPY
;
A
#
# COMPACT_ATOMS: atom_id res chain seq x y z
N MET A 1 15.92 16.92 10.23
CA MET A 1 16.13 16.27 8.91
C MET A 1 15.72 17.23 7.79
N ASP A 2 16.38 17.17 6.63
CA ASP A 2 15.90 17.87 5.43
C ASP A 2 14.62 17.25 4.84
N PHE A 3 13.94 17.99 3.96
CA PHE A 3 12.66 17.58 3.37
C PHE A 3 12.74 16.32 2.50
N LEU A 4 13.85 16.13 1.78
CA LEU A 4 14.04 14.95 0.95
C LEU A 4 14.17 13.70 1.83
N SER A 5 14.93 13.81 2.91
CA SER A 5 15.13 12.77 3.90
C SER A 5 13.82 12.42 4.61
N LEU A 6 12.96 13.40 4.89
CA LEU A 6 11.60 13.15 5.40
C LEU A 6 10.71 12.41 4.39
N CYS A 7 10.82 12.73 3.09
CA CYS A 7 10.14 11.97 2.03
C CYS A 7 10.63 10.51 1.99
N LEU A 8 11.93 10.29 2.08
CA LEU A 8 12.53 8.94 2.09
C LEU A 8 12.16 8.16 3.35
N LEU A 9 12.17 8.80 4.52
CA LEU A 9 11.69 8.24 5.78
C LEU A 9 10.21 7.84 5.68
N THR A 10 9.37 8.70 5.09
CA THR A 10 7.94 8.40 4.88
C THR A 10 7.77 7.19 3.97
N LEU A 11 8.52 7.13 2.86
CA LEU A 11 8.51 5.98 1.95
C LEU A 11 8.96 4.69 2.66
N TRP A 12 9.98 4.78 3.51
CA TRP A 12 10.50 3.66 4.30
C TRP A 12 9.46 3.12 5.28
N LEU A 13 8.86 4.00 6.09
CA LEU A 13 7.87 3.62 7.10
C LEU A 13 6.60 3.03 6.48
N TYR A 14 6.15 3.56 5.35
CA TYR A 14 4.96 3.09 4.63
C TYR A 14 5.25 2.00 3.58
N LEU A 15 6.50 1.57 3.44
CA LEU A 15 6.94 0.56 2.47
C LEU A 15 6.10 -0.73 2.51
N PRO A 16 5.76 -1.31 3.69
CA PRO A 16 4.88 -2.47 3.73
C PRO A 16 3.56 -2.26 3.00
N GLY A 17 2.90 -1.12 3.22
CA GLY A 17 1.63 -0.78 2.59
C GLY A 17 1.77 -0.60 1.08
N PHE A 18 2.81 0.10 0.63
CA PHE A 18 3.02 0.35 -0.80
C PHE A 18 3.31 -0.90 -1.62
N LEU A 19 3.90 -1.94 -1.01
CA LEU A 19 4.12 -3.22 -1.68
C LEU A 19 2.91 -4.17 -1.63
N ALA A 20 1.83 -3.82 -0.93
CA ALA A 20 0.66 -4.68 -0.77
C ALA A 20 -0.05 -5.02 -2.09
N ASN A 21 -0.09 -4.09 -3.06
CA ASN A 21 -0.64 -4.35 -4.39
C ASN A 21 0.15 -5.45 -5.14
N THR A 22 1.47 -5.46 -4.99
CA THR A 22 2.34 -6.51 -5.56
C THR A 22 2.10 -7.84 -4.87
N PHE A 23 1.98 -7.85 -3.54
CA PHE A 23 1.66 -9.06 -2.80
C PHE A 23 0.29 -9.63 -3.19
N ALA A 24 -0.76 -8.80 -3.26
CA ALA A 24 -2.08 -9.23 -3.70
C ALA A 24 -2.05 -9.88 -5.11
N MET A 25 -1.21 -9.37 -6.02
CA MET A 25 -1.01 -9.98 -7.33
C MET A 25 -0.40 -11.38 -7.24
N MET A 26 0.60 -11.59 -6.38
CA MET A 26 1.24 -12.90 -6.17
C MET A 26 0.24 -13.93 -5.66
N TRP A 27 -0.66 -13.52 -4.74
CA TRP A 27 -1.72 -14.39 -4.24
C TRP A 27 -2.78 -14.73 -5.30
N GLY A 28 -2.97 -13.86 -6.31
CA GLY A 28 -3.90 -14.13 -7.42
C GLY A 28 -3.32 -14.96 -8.57
N LYS A 29 -2.01 -14.88 -8.83
CA LYS A 29 -1.35 -15.54 -9.97
C LYS A 29 -0.47 -16.72 -9.61
N TRP A 30 0.21 -16.68 -8.46
CA TRP A 30 1.37 -17.54 -8.19
C TRP A 30 1.05 -18.72 -7.26
N LEU A 31 0.05 -18.58 -6.38
CA LEU A 31 -0.44 -19.72 -5.61
C LEU A 31 -1.20 -20.69 -6.53
N PRO A 32 -0.92 -22.01 -6.45
CA PRO A 32 -1.58 -23.00 -7.29
C PRO A 32 -3.09 -22.92 -7.10
N LYS A 33 -3.84 -22.89 -8.22
CA LYS A 33 -5.31 -22.93 -8.23
C LYS A 33 -5.77 -24.30 -7.73
N THR A 34 -5.81 -24.50 -6.42
CA THR A 34 -6.22 -25.74 -5.74
C THR A 34 -7.75 -25.95 -5.79
N GLY A 35 -8.39 -25.67 -6.94
CA GLY A 35 -9.85 -25.69 -7.09
C GLY A 35 -10.56 -24.43 -6.57
N TYR A 36 -9.87 -23.57 -5.83
CA TYR A 36 -10.35 -22.25 -5.41
C TYR A 36 -9.92 -21.20 -6.44
N GLY A 37 -10.89 -20.64 -7.19
CA GLY A 37 -10.63 -19.53 -8.10
C GLY A 37 -10.32 -18.22 -7.36
N PRO A 38 -9.83 -17.17 -8.05
CA PRO A 38 -9.87 -15.82 -7.50
C PRO A 38 -11.33 -15.45 -7.21
N TRP A 39 -11.70 -15.26 -5.95
CA TRP A 39 -13.07 -14.90 -5.55
C TRP A 39 -13.26 -13.40 -5.65
N PRO A 40 -13.95 -12.87 -6.68
CA PRO A 40 -14.13 -11.44 -6.84
C PRO A 40 -14.92 -10.91 -5.65
N ILE A 41 -14.47 -9.80 -5.08
CA ILE A 41 -15.12 -9.16 -3.92
C ILE A 41 -16.56 -8.78 -4.27
N ASP A 42 -16.81 -8.39 -5.53
CA ASP A 42 -18.15 -8.04 -5.98
C ASP A 42 -19.03 -9.22 -6.39
N GLY A 43 -18.50 -10.45 -6.41
CA GLY A 43 -19.25 -11.64 -6.82
C GLY A 43 -19.87 -11.56 -8.22
N GLY A 44 -19.34 -10.71 -9.11
CA GLY A 44 -19.94 -10.49 -10.43
C GLY A 44 -21.03 -9.41 -10.48
N ARG A 45 -21.33 -8.75 -9.35
CA ARG A 45 -22.42 -7.77 -9.27
C ARG A 45 -22.22 -6.60 -10.24
N VAL A 46 -23.27 -6.32 -11.02
CA VAL A 46 -23.41 -5.16 -11.91
C VAL A 46 -24.33 -4.14 -11.24
N LEU A 47 -23.95 -2.85 -11.27
CA LEU A 47 -24.76 -1.77 -10.71
C LEU A 47 -25.72 -1.20 -11.77
N SER A 48 -26.58 -0.27 -11.36
CA SER A 48 -27.61 0.34 -12.22
C SER A 48 -27.06 1.07 -13.44
N ASP A 49 -25.77 1.42 -13.45
CA ASP A 49 -25.05 2.02 -14.57
C ASP A 49 -24.58 1.00 -15.62
N GLY A 50 -24.90 -0.29 -15.45
CA GLY A 50 -24.52 -1.36 -16.37
C GLY A 50 -23.06 -1.81 -16.24
N ASN A 51 -22.29 -1.25 -15.30
CA ASN A 51 -20.90 -1.62 -15.06
C ASN A 51 -20.77 -2.48 -13.80
N ARG A 52 -19.77 -3.36 -13.77
CA ARG A 52 -19.39 -4.13 -12.56
C ARG A 52 -19.16 -3.21 -11.36
N MET A 53 -19.35 -3.72 -10.14
CA MET A 53 -19.07 -2.91 -8.95
C MET A 53 -17.57 -2.62 -8.81
N LEU A 54 -16.71 -3.64 -8.96
CA LEU A 54 -15.25 -3.52 -8.85
C LEU A 54 -14.51 -4.14 -10.06
N GLY A 55 -15.00 -5.27 -10.56
CA GLY A 55 -14.38 -6.08 -11.62
C GLY A 55 -13.49 -7.22 -11.08
N ASP A 56 -13.08 -8.13 -11.96
CA ASP A 56 -12.50 -9.43 -11.59
C ASP A 56 -11.14 -9.34 -10.88
N GLY A 57 -10.44 -8.21 -11.05
CA GLY A 57 -9.12 -7.99 -10.46
C GLY A 57 -9.12 -7.71 -8.96
N LYS A 58 -10.28 -7.54 -8.32
CA LYS A 58 -10.39 -7.29 -6.86
C LYS A 58 -10.95 -8.52 -6.16
N THR A 59 -10.08 -9.25 -5.47
CA THR A 59 -10.41 -10.57 -4.92
C THR A 59 -10.19 -10.64 -3.41
N TRP A 60 -10.95 -11.50 -2.73
CA TRP A 60 -10.77 -11.73 -1.29
C TRP A 60 -9.38 -12.28 -0.97
N ASN A 61 -8.88 -13.21 -1.78
CA ASN A 61 -7.54 -13.79 -1.63
C ASN A 61 -6.46 -12.71 -1.76
N GLY A 62 -6.62 -11.77 -2.70
CA GLY A 62 -5.71 -10.64 -2.88
C GLY A 62 -5.77 -9.68 -1.69
N LEU A 63 -6.97 -9.33 -1.23
CA LEU A 63 -7.17 -8.43 -0.09
C LEU A 63 -6.56 -9.00 1.20
N ILE A 64 -6.93 -10.23 1.56
CA ILE A 64 -6.46 -10.89 2.79
C ILE A 64 -4.97 -11.23 2.67
N GLY A 65 -4.59 -11.95 1.62
CA GLY A 65 -3.21 -12.41 1.40
C GLY A 65 -2.22 -11.27 1.24
N GLY A 66 -2.59 -10.23 0.48
CA GLY A 66 -1.77 -9.03 0.31
C GLY A 66 -1.57 -8.27 1.62
N SER A 67 -2.63 -8.13 2.43
CA SER A 67 -2.54 -7.49 3.76
C SER A 67 -1.63 -8.30 4.70
N LEU A 68 -1.85 -9.60 4.85
CA LEU A 68 -1.04 -10.44 5.76
C LEU A 68 0.43 -10.51 5.33
N THR A 69 0.70 -10.56 4.02
CA THR A 69 2.09 -10.54 3.50
C THR A 69 2.77 -9.19 3.77
N SER A 70 2.02 -8.09 3.70
CA SER A 70 2.50 -6.77 4.13
C SER A 70 2.85 -6.75 5.62
N GLY A 71 2.03 -7.40 6.46
CA GLY A 71 2.34 -7.67 7.87
C GLY A 71 3.68 -8.37 8.06
N LEU A 72 3.91 -9.49 7.36
CA LEU A 72 5.18 -10.22 7.42
C LEU A 72 6.38 -9.37 6.99
N LEU A 73 6.22 -8.56 5.92
CA LEU A 73 7.27 -7.63 5.50
C LEU A 73 7.59 -6.60 6.60
N CYS A 74 6.58 -6.07 7.28
CA CYS A 74 6.79 -5.13 8.38
C CYS A 74 7.51 -5.78 9.56
N VAL A 75 7.24 -7.05 9.87
CA VAL A 75 8.01 -7.83 10.86
C VAL A 75 9.48 -7.93 10.47
N ILE A 76 9.76 -8.24 9.20
CA ILE A 76 11.15 -8.32 8.71
C ILE A 76 11.84 -6.96 8.88
N ILE A 77 11.19 -5.87 8.45
CA ILE A 77 11.72 -4.51 8.62
C ILE A 77 11.98 -4.17 10.09
N ALA A 78 11.04 -4.47 10.99
CA ALA A 78 11.20 -4.25 12.42
C ALA A 78 12.35 -5.06 13.01
N SER A 79 12.60 -6.27 12.48
CA SER A 79 13.71 -7.12 12.95
C SER A 79 15.10 -6.68 12.49
N THR A 80 15.19 -5.88 11.41
CA THR A 80 16.47 -5.46 10.82
C THR A 80 16.93 -4.07 11.27
N VAL A 81 16.05 -3.33 11.94
CA VAL A 81 16.31 -1.96 12.40
C VAL A 81 16.26 -1.90 13.92
N SER A 82 17.19 -1.17 14.53
CA SER A 82 17.16 -0.93 15.97
C SER A 82 16.03 0.02 16.35
N THR A 83 15.32 -0.27 17.44
CA THR A 83 14.32 0.65 18.01
C THR A 83 14.98 1.98 18.37
N GLY A 84 14.52 3.05 17.73
CA GLY A 84 14.93 4.43 18.03
C GLY A 84 13.88 5.17 18.87
N GLU A 85 14.21 6.38 19.28
CA GLU A 85 13.33 7.23 20.10
C GLU A 85 12.58 8.25 19.23
N MET A 86 11.34 8.56 19.61
CA MET A 86 10.54 9.56 18.90
C MET A 86 11.20 10.95 18.93
N GLY A 87 11.89 11.29 20.02
CA GLY A 87 12.55 12.59 20.17
C GLY A 87 13.72 12.82 19.21
N THR A 88 14.31 11.76 18.66
CA THR A 88 15.50 11.84 17.80
C THR A 88 15.25 11.43 16.34
N VAL A 89 14.08 10.86 16.04
CA VAL A 89 13.78 10.30 14.70
C VAL A 89 13.74 11.36 13.59
N PHE A 90 13.50 12.63 13.95
CA PHE A 90 13.43 13.75 13.01
C PHE A 90 14.64 14.70 13.09
N ASP A 91 15.64 14.39 13.92
CA ASP A 91 16.81 15.25 14.14
C ASP A 91 17.68 15.38 12.88
N ASP A 92 18.44 16.47 12.82
CA ASP A 92 19.45 16.63 11.77
C ASP A 92 20.58 15.61 11.96
N GLY A 93 20.83 14.80 10.92
CA GLY A 93 21.78 13.68 10.96
C GLY A 93 21.16 12.33 11.29
N ALA A 94 19.87 12.27 11.64
CA ALA A 94 19.14 11.01 11.81
C ALA A 94 19.10 10.22 10.48
N THR A 95 19.09 8.88 10.58
CA THR A 95 18.97 8.02 9.40
C THR A 95 17.51 7.91 8.94
N VAL A 96 17.29 7.67 7.65
CA VAL A 96 15.94 7.44 7.09
C VAL A 96 15.35 6.08 7.48
N PHE A 97 16.17 5.16 8.02
CA PHE A 97 15.78 3.81 8.38
C PHE A 97 15.30 3.76 9.84
N ALA A 98 14.18 4.41 10.13
CA ALA A 98 13.56 4.37 11.45
C ALA A 98 12.83 3.04 11.70
N HIS A 99 12.74 2.64 12.97
CA HIS A 99 11.96 1.49 13.36
C HIS A 99 10.45 1.81 13.24
N PRO A 100 9.64 0.98 12.58
CA PRO A 100 8.23 1.30 12.29
C PRO A 100 7.35 1.39 13.55
N LEU A 101 7.79 0.83 14.67
CA LEU A 101 7.08 0.91 15.97
C LEU A 101 7.56 2.04 16.88
N THR A 102 8.44 2.95 16.42
CA THR A 102 8.84 4.11 17.23
C THR A 102 7.60 4.93 17.62
N GLY A 103 7.43 5.18 18.92
CA GLY A 103 6.28 5.91 19.49
C GLY A 103 4.97 5.10 19.55
N ALA A 104 4.99 3.80 19.26
CA ALA A 104 3.78 2.96 19.24
C ALA A 104 3.47 2.30 20.59
N GLU A 105 4.13 2.66 21.69
CA GLU A 105 4.05 1.96 22.97
C GLU A 105 2.61 1.86 23.51
N THR A 106 1.82 2.91 23.30
CA THR A 106 0.41 2.99 23.73
C THR A 106 -0.58 2.81 22.58
N ALA A 107 -0.11 2.49 21.37
CA ALA A 107 -0.98 2.32 20.21
C ALA A 107 -1.80 1.03 20.30
N TRP A 108 -3.03 1.05 19.76
CA TRP A 108 -3.96 -0.10 19.79
C TRP A 108 -3.42 -1.36 19.12
N PHE A 109 -2.51 -1.20 18.16
CA PHE A 109 -1.90 -2.30 17.43
C PHE A 109 -0.66 -2.86 18.13
N ASN A 110 -0.22 -2.28 19.25
CA ASN A 110 0.93 -2.76 20.02
C ASN A 110 0.56 -4.00 20.86
N VAL A 111 0.33 -5.12 20.19
CA VAL A 111 -0.11 -6.39 20.78
C VAL A 111 0.81 -7.51 20.33
N GLY A 112 1.16 -8.43 21.24
CA GLY A 112 1.99 -9.61 20.90
C GLY A 112 3.49 -9.30 20.75
N GLY A 113 4.00 -8.29 21.46
CA GLY A 113 5.39 -7.85 21.40
C GLY A 113 5.77 -7.22 20.06
N THR A 114 7.07 -7.02 19.81
CA THR A 114 7.58 -6.34 18.61
C THR A 114 7.09 -6.99 17.32
N ALA A 115 7.16 -8.32 17.22
CA ALA A 115 6.74 -9.05 16.02
C ALA A 115 5.22 -8.96 15.81
N GLY A 116 4.41 -9.14 16.87
CA GLY A 116 2.96 -9.02 16.77
C GLY A 116 2.52 -7.61 16.36
N ALA A 117 3.11 -6.59 16.99
CA ALA A 117 2.80 -5.19 16.71
C ALA A 117 3.19 -4.79 15.28
N ALA A 118 4.38 -5.18 14.82
CA ALA A 118 4.82 -4.95 13.44
C ALA A 118 3.93 -5.68 12.44
N PHE A 119 3.52 -6.92 12.75
CA PHE A 119 2.61 -7.68 11.90
C PHE A 119 1.25 -7.01 11.75
N ILE A 120 0.66 -6.54 12.85
CA ILE A 120 -0.64 -5.84 12.84
C ILE A 120 -0.52 -4.51 12.09
N LEU A 121 0.54 -3.74 12.35
CA LEU A 121 0.82 -2.49 11.65
C LEU A 121 0.94 -2.69 10.14
N GLY A 122 1.82 -3.61 9.70
CA GLY A 122 1.99 -3.91 8.27
C GLY A 122 0.70 -4.42 7.64
N SER A 123 -0.04 -5.29 8.32
CA SER A 123 -1.32 -5.80 7.83
C SER A 123 -2.35 -4.69 7.66
N PHE A 124 -2.40 -3.74 8.59
CA PHE A 124 -3.26 -2.57 8.51
C PHE A 124 -2.89 -1.66 7.33
N LEU A 125 -1.60 -1.36 7.15
CA LEU A 125 -1.11 -0.57 6.00
C LEU A 125 -1.43 -1.26 4.67
N GLY A 126 -1.24 -2.58 4.59
CA GLY A 126 -1.57 -3.36 3.41
C GLY A 126 -3.07 -3.39 3.11
N PHE A 127 -3.90 -3.54 4.14
CA PHE A 127 -5.35 -3.45 4.02
C PHE A 127 -5.79 -2.07 3.53
N ALA A 128 -5.27 -0.99 4.12
CA ALA A 128 -5.55 0.37 3.70
C ALA A 128 -5.21 0.61 2.22
N CYS A 129 -4.06 0.11 1.77
CA CYS A 129 -3.61 0.15 0.38
C CYS A 129 -4.61 -0.53 -0.56
N LEU A 130 -4.99 -1.76 -0.24
CA LEU A 130 -5.86 -2.59 -1.08
C LEU A 130 -7.31 -2.10 -1.09
N VAL A 131 -7.77 -1.50 0.01
CA VAL A 131 -9.05 -0.79 0.06
C VAL A 131 -9.00 0.45 -0.85
N GLY A 132 -7.94 1.26 -0.77
CA GLY A 132 -7.77 2.42 -1.65
C GLY A 132 -7.72 2.05 -3.14
N ASP A 133 -6.97 0.99 -3.49
CA ASP A 133 -6.94 0.44 -4.84
C ASP A 133 -8.31 -0.11 -5.29
N SER A 134 -9.09 -0.69 -4.37
CA SER A 134 -10.49 -1.09 -4.63
C SER A 134 -11.40 0.11 -4.87
N THR A 135 -11.24 1.20 -4.11
CA THR A 135 -11.95 2.48 -4.33
C THR A 135 -11.61 3.06 -5.71
N GLY A 136 -10.34 3.04 -6.12
CA GLY A 136 -9.92 3.42 -7.47
C GLY A 136 -10.61 2.58 -8.55
N SER A 137 -10.68 1.26 -8.33
CA SER A 137 -11.43 0.35 -9.20
C SER A 137 -12.91 0.69 -9.30
N PHE A 138 -13.57 0.96 -8.18
CA PHE A 138 -14.97 1.36 -8.14
C PHE A 138 -15.21 2.59 -9.03
N PHE A 139 -14.44 3.67 -8.85
CA PHE A 139 -14.58 4.88 -9.64
C PHE A 139 -14.25 4.67 -11.13
N LYS A 140 -13.29 3.79 -11.46
CA LYS A 140 -13.05 3.39 -12.85
C LYS A 140 -14.30 2.75 -13.47
N ARG A 141 -14.98 1.85 -12.75
CA ARG A 141 -16.22 1.21 -13.23
C ARG A 141 -17.35 2.21 -13.43
N ARG A 142 -17.53 3.18 -12.51
CA ARG A 142 -18.52 4.26 -12.65
C ARG A 142 -18.28 5.16 -13.86
N ARG A 143 -17.03 5.22 -14.37
CA ARG A 143 -16.66 5.93 -15.61
C ARG A 143 -16.74 5.06 -16.87
N GLY A 144 -17.26 3.83 -16.78
CA GLY A 144 -17.37 2.90 -17.91
C GLY A 144 -16.04 2.25 -18.34
N LEU A 145 -14.96 2.45 -17.59
CA LEU A 145 -13.67 1.81 -17.88
C LEU A 145 -13.76 0.34 -17.45
N LYS A 146 -13.59 -0.63 -18.36
CA LYS A 146 -13.81 -2.05 -18.08
C LYS A 146 -12.54 -2.76 -17.61
N ARG A 147 -12.70 -3.80 -16.77
CA ARG A 147 -11.65 -4.74 -16.38
C ARG A 147 -12.26 -6.12 -16.13
N GLU A 148 -12.54 -6.82 -17.22
CA GLU A 148 -13.31 -8.07 -17.26
C GLU A 148 -12.70 -8.97 -18.35
N GLY A 149 -12.39 -10.22 -18.00
CA GLY A 149 -11.66 -11.13 -18.89
C GLY A 149 -10.33 -10.52 -19.37
N ASP A 150 -10.13 -10.49 -20.69
CA ASP A 150 -8.91 -9.99 -21.33
C ASP A 150 -8.89 -8.46 -21.55
N ILE A 151 -9.98 -7.76 -21.20
CA ILE A 151 -10.10 -6.32 -21.41
C ILE A 151 -9.60 -5.57 -20.17
N SER A 152 -8.63 -4.67 -20.33
CA SER A 152 -8.16 -3.78 -19.26
C SER A 152 -8.00 -2.33 -19.74
N SER A 153 -8.87 -1.44 -19.26
CA SER A 153 -8.76 0.01 -19.50
C SER A 153 -7.69 0.67 -18.62
N LYS A 154 -7.01 1.69 -19.14
CA LYS A 154 -6.00 2.48 -18.41
C LYS A 154 -6.60 3.73 -17.80
N ALA A 155 -6.23 4.07 -16.56
CA ALA A 155 -6.57 5.34 -15.93
C ALA A 155 -5.44 5.80 -15.01
N PRO A 156 -4.40 6.47 -15.54
CA PRO A 156 -3.15 6.72 -14.84
C PRO A 156 -3.32 7.27 -13.42
N LEU A 157 -4.17 8.28 -13.22
CA LEU A 157 -4.40 8.87 -11.90
C LEU A 157 -5.18 7.94 -10.95
N LEU A 158 -6.19 7.23 -11.46
CA LEU A 158 -6.99 6.29 -10.65
C LEU A 158 -6.24 4.97 -10.38
N ASP A 159 -5.19 4.69 -11.15
CA ASP A 159 -4.33 3.53 -10.99
C ASP A 159 -3.19 3.80 -9.99
N THR A 160 -2.90 5.06 -9.66
CA THR A 160 -1.74 5.42 -8.82
C THR A 160 -2.08 6.19 -7.54
N LEU A 161 -3.11 7.05 -7.54
CA LEU A 161 -3.40 7.92 -6.39
C LEU A 161 -4.25 7.28 -5.29
N PRO A 162 -5.33 6.52 -5.59
CA PRO A 162 -6.27 6.07 -4.56
C PRO A 162 -5.66 5.22 -3.45
N PHE A 163 -4.72 4.32 -3.80
CA PHE A 163 -4.05 3.50 -2.80
C PHE A 163 -3.16 4.35 -1.87
N ALA A 164 -2.39 5.29 -2.42
CA ALA A 164 -1.46 6.12 -1.66
C ALA A 164 -2.22 7.07 -0.72
N ILE A 165 -3.28 7.71 -1.23
CA ILE A 165 -4.16 8.57 -0.45
C ILE A 165 -4.79 7.78 0.70
N MET A 166 -5.33 6.59 0.44
CA MET A 166 -5.99 5.79 1.47
C MET A 166 -5.02 5.32 2.56
N VAL A 167 -3.81 4.89 2.18
CA VAL A 167 -2.77 4.46 3.13
C VAL A 167 -2.38 5.60 4.07
N PHE A 168 -2.13 6.80 3.54
CA PHE A 168 -1.77 7.94 4.38
C PHE A 168 -2.95 8.45 5.21
N LEU A 169 -4.15 8.51 4.63
CA LEU A 169 -5.35 8.94 5.35
C LEU A 169 -5.64 8.01 6.54
N LEU A 170 -5.68 6.70 6.31
CA LEU A 170 -5.92 5.73 7.38
C LEU A 170 -4.75 5.64 8.36
N GLY A 171 -3.51 5.84 7.88
CA GLY A 171 -2.34 5.98 8.74
C GLY A 171 -2.50 7.12 9.74
N GLN A 172 -2.85 8.32 9.28
CA GLN A 172 -3.07 9.49 10.12
C GLN A 172 -4.27 9.36 11.06
N LEU A 173 -5.35 8.69 10.62
CA LEU A 173 -6.56 8.55 11.44
C LEU A 173 -6.43 7.48 12.53
N PHE A 174 -5.67 6.41 12.29
CA PHE A 174 -5.70 5.23 13.15
C PHE A 174 -4.37 4.89 13.83
N LEU A 175 -3.22 5.41 13.39
CA LEU A 175 -1.92 5.02 13.98
C LEU A 175 -1.50 5.83 15.21
N GLY A 176 -2.28 6.84 15.60
CA GLY A 176 -2.19 7.51 16.90
C GLY A 176 -0.79 8.07 17.19
N PRO A 177 -0.13 7.66 18.29
CA PRO A 177 1.18 8.21 18.71
C PRO A 177 2.37 7.71 17.89
N SER A 178 2.16 6.74 16.98
CA SER A 178 3.21 6.18 16.14
C SER A 178 3.91 7.24 15.29
N VAL A 179 5.20 7.03 15.02
CA VAL A 179 5.97 7.84 14.06
C VAL A 179 5.29 7.95 12.69
N LEU A 180 4.51 6.95 12.27
CA LEU A 180 3.77 6.97 11.01
C LEU A 180 2.67 8.03 10.96
N ALA A 181 2.15 8.44 12.12
CA ALA A 181 1.11 9.45 12.27
C ALA A 181 1.68 10.84 12.66
N ALA A 182 3.00 10.99 12.74
CA ALA A 182 3.66 12.22 13.13
C ALA A 182 3.36 13.39 12.17
N GLU A 183 3.34 14.61 12.72
CA GLU A 183 2.94 15.81 11.96
C GLU A 183 3.97 16.19 10.89
N GLU A 184 5.25 15.91 11.19
CA GLU A 184 6.42 16.10 10.35
C GLU A 184 6.29 15.36 9.02
N LEU A 185 5.54 14.25 9.00
CA LEU A 185 5.36 13.43 7.80
C LEU A 185 4.20 13.91 6.90
N ARG A 186 3.33 14.81 7.36
CA ARG A 186 2.13 15.25 6.59
C ARG A 186 2.50 15.91 5.26
N MET A 187 3.47 16.83 5.27
CA MET A 187 3.94 17.50 4.05
C MET A 187 4.67 16.52 3.10
N PRO A 188 5.59 15.66 3.57
CA PRO A 188 6.13 14.55 2.79
C PRO A 188 5.05 13.65 2.17
N MET A 189 4.01 13.27 2.91
CA MET A 189 2.89 12.46 2.37
C MET A 189 2.21 13.14 1.19
N LEU A 190 1.90 14.44 1.29
CA LEU A 190 1.30 15.21 0.20
C LEU A 190 2.21 15.27 -1.03
N ALA A 191 3.51 15.52 -0.82
CA ALA A 191 4.50 15.52 -1.89
C ALA A 191 4.61 14.13 -2.57
N LEU A 192 4.60 13.06 -1.78
CA LEU A 192 4.61 11.70 -2.28
C LEU A 192 3.36 11.38 -3.10
N VAL A 193 2.16 11.75 -2.65
CA VAL A 193 0.92 11.60 -3.45
C VAL A 193 1.04 12.36 -4.78
N ALA A 194 1.53 13.59 -4.75
CA ALA A 194 1.69 14.41 -5.95
C ALA A 194 2.68 13.81 -6.96
N ILE A 195 3.80 13.24 -6.50
CA ILE A 195 4.82 12.65 -7.36
C ILE A 195 4.53 11.19 -7.74
N THR A 196 3.60 10.51 -7.05
CA THR A 196 3.30 9.08 -7.28
C THR A 196 3.01 8.75 -8.75
N PRO A 197 2.23 9.53 -9.53
CA PRO A 197 2.01 9.25 -10.96
C PRO A 197 3.32 9.26 -11.78
N VAL A 198 4.24 10.16 -11.43
CA VAL A 198 5.57 10.27 -12.08
C VAL A 198 6.43 9.09 -11.69
N LEU A 199 6.50 8.74 -10.40
CA LEU A 199 7.26 7.58 -9.91
C LEU A 199 6.78 6.29 -10.56
N HIS A 200 5.47 6.04 -10.59
CA HIS A 200 4.89 4.86 -11.23
C HIS A 200 5.26 4.76 -12.71
N ARG A 201 5.15 5.88 -13.44
CA ARG A 201 5.52 5.92 -14.86
C ARG A 201 7.01 5.62 -15.06
N SER A 202 7.87 6.18 -14.23
CA SER A 202 9.32 5.94 -14.28
C SER A 202 9.65 4.47 -14.04
N PHE A 203 9.05 3.82 -13.03
CA PHE A 203 9.23 2.39 -12.79
C PHE A 203 8.73 1.53 -13.96
N ASN A 204 7.60 1.89 -14.58
CA ASN A 204 7.07 1.16 -15.73
C ASN A 204 7.98 1.27 -16.96
N LEU A 205 8.54 2.46 -17.21
CA LEU A 205 9.50 2.69 -18.30
C LEU A 205 10.82 1.93 -18.08
N ILE A 206 11.34 1.91 -16.86
CA ILE A 206 12.55 1.14 -16.51
C ILE A 206 12.28 -0.34 -16.69
N GLY A 207 11.17 -0.85 -16.15
CA GLY A 207 10.75 -2.26 -16.28
C GLY A 207 10.61 -2.72 -17.73
N TYR A 208 10.09 -1.86 -18.60
CA TYR A 208 10.02 -2.12 -20.04
C TYR A 208 11.40 -2.16 -20.69
N LYS A 209 12.27 -1.19 -20.39
CA LYS A 209 13.63 -1.13 -20.95
C LYS A 209 14.50 -2.34 -20.57
N ILE A 210 14.30 -2.91 -19.38
CA ILE A 210 15.04 -4.09 -18.91
C ILE A 210 14.35 -5.42 -19.26
N GLY A 211 13.23 -5.38 -20.01
CA GLY A 211 12.51 -6.58 -20.46
C GLY A 211 11.66 -7.27 -19.39
N TRP A 212 11.43 -6.63 -18.23
CA TRP A 212 10.58 -7.16 -17.15
C TRP A 212 9.09 -6.87 -17.36
N LYS A 213 8.76 -5.94 -18.26
CA LYS A 213 7.38 -5.64 -18.67
C LYS A 213 7.26 -5.63 -20.18
N ASP A 214 6.15 -6.15 -20.68
CA ASP A 214 5.83 -6.16 -22.11
C ASP A 214 5.40 -4.77 -22.61
N VAL A 215 5.02 -3.86 -21.71
CA VAL A 215 4.51 -2.51 -22.05
C VAL A 215 5.09 -1.42 -21.14
N PRO A 216 5.28 -0.18 -21.64
CA PRO A 216 5.95 0.92 -20.94
C PRO A 216 5.08 1.69 -19.94
N TYR A 217 3.86 1.21 -19.65
CA TYR A 217 2.85 1.92 -18.85
C TYR A 217 2.21 1.01 -17.80
#